data_AF-A0A359MPG1-F1
#
_entry.id   AF-A0A359MPG1-F1
#
_cell.length_a   1.000
_cell.length_b   1.000
_cell.length_c   1.000
_cell.angle_alpha   90.00
_cell.angle_beta   90.00
_cell.angle_gamma   90.00
#
_symmetry.space_group_name_H-M   'P 1'
#
loop_
_entity.id
_entity.type
_entity.pdbx_description
1 polymer ?
#
loop_
_entity_poly.entity_id
_entity_poly.type
_entity_poly.pdbx_seq_one_letter_code
_entity_poly.pdbx_strand_id
1 'polypeptide(L)'
;MEVGMITSRGSSVSITDNRLDLFNTDIINNENSDGVIVNLKGEVIGIMTRTLKEDMNEELSAAIGISKIKSVIQRMANKDPKIYFGIKTEDMTDTAKRKHEVENGIYVEAVKANSPAFAAGIKNGDIILEVDSQTVVSTNRFYDIISECK
;
A
#
# COMPACT_ATOMS: atom_id res chain seq x y z
N MET A 1 -24.79 13.00 -6.26
CA MET A 1 -23.46 13.28 -6.83
C MET A 1 -22.94 14.47 -6.07
N GLU A 2 -21.89 14.28 -5.29
CA GLU A 2 -21.27 15.35 -4.49
C GLU A 2 -20.03 15.84 -5.23
N VAL A 3 -19.70 17.12 -5.04
CA VAL A 3 -18.52 17.74 -5.65
C VAL A 3 -17.68 18.28 -4.51
N GLY A 4 -16.38 18.00 -4.58
CA GLY A 4 -15.41 18.49 -3.62
C GLY A 4 -14.02 18.60 -4.25
N MET A 5 -13.03 18.85 -3.39
CA MET A 5 -11.65 19.06 -3.76
C MET A 5 -10.75 17.97 -3.18
N ILE A 6 -9.63 17.71 -3.87
CA ILE A 6 -8.52 16.97 -3.27
C ILE A 6 -7.80 17.95 -2.34
N THR A 7 -7.81 17.66 -1.05
CA THR A 7 -7.30 18.56 -0.01
C THR A 7 -5.80 18.37 0.20
N SER A 8 -5.32 17.13 0.10
CA SER A 8 -3.90 16.82 0.22
C SER A 8 -3.56 15.46 -0.38
N ARG A 9 -2.26 15.25 -0.61
CA ARG A 9 -1.70 13.90 -0.70
C ARG A 9 -1.82 13.28 0.71
N GLY A 10 -2.53 12.16 0.80
CA GLY A 10 -2.84 11.51 2.06
C GLY A 10 -1.69 10.62 2.54
N SER A 11 -1.94 9.92 3.64
CA SER A 11 -0.99 8.99 4.22
C SER A 11 -0.78 7.77 3.33
N SER A 12 0.38 7.14 3.47
CA SER A 12 0.62 5.83 2.89
C SER A 12 0.42 4.77 3.97
N VAL A 13 -0.42 3.77 3.70
CA VAL A 13 -0.73 2.69 4.64
C VAL A 13 -0.13 1.39 4.14
N SER A 14 0.68 0.75 4.97
CA SER A 14 1.17 -0.59 4.71
C SER A 14 0.10 -1.62 5.09
N ILE A 15 -0.18 -2.56 4.19
CA ILE A 15 -1.07 -3.70 4.41
C ILE A 15 -0.30 -4.99 4.11
N THR A 16 -0.93 -6.14 4.34
CA THR A 16 -0.30 -7.41 3.96
C THR A 16 -0.10 -7.47 2.43
N ASP A 17 1.15 -7.73 2.04
CA ASP A 17 1.64 -7.84 0.67
C ASP A 17 1.42 -6.60 -0.20
N ASN A 18 1.20 -5.42 0.42
CA ASN A 18 1.12 -4.18 -0.35
C ASN A 18 1.32 -2.93 0.49
N ARG A 19 1.60 -1.82 -0.19
CA ARG A 19 1.54 -0.46 0.35
C ARG A 19 0.62 0.38 -0.51
N LEU A 20 -0.29 1.10 0.15
CA LEU A 20 -1.31 1.91 -0.49
C LEU A 20 -1.04 3.38 -0.22
N ASP A 21 -0.94 4.17 -1.29
CA ASP A 21 -0.93 5.62 -1.19
C ASP A 21 -2.37 6.14 -1.23
N LEU A 22 -2.75 6.88 -0.20
CA LEU A 22 -4.06 7.51 -0.10
C LEU A 22 -3.97 8.98 -0.52
N PHE A 23 -5.11 9.54 -0.89
CA PHE A 23 -5.29 10.98 -1.01
C PHE A 23 -6.55 11.40 -0.26
N ASN A 24 -6.54 12.64 0.22
CA ASN A 24 -7.61 13.17 1.05
C ASN A 24 -8.52 14.08 0.25
N THR A 25 -9.80 14.07 0.61
CA THR A 25 -10.83 14.91 0.02
C THR A 25 -11.80 15.39 1.10
N ASP A 26 -12.41 16.54 0.87
CA ASP A 26 -13.51 17.10 1.66
C ASP A 26 -14.89 16.53 1.27
N ILE A 27 -14.94 15.64 0.26
CA ILE A 27 -16.16 14.89 -0.07
C ILE A 27 -16.52 13.98 1.10
N ILE A 28 -17.76 14.07 1.57
CA ILE A 28 -18.22 13.32 2.74
C ILE A 28 -18.41 11.85 2.37
N ASN A 29 -17.76 10.97 3.13
CA ASN A 29 -17.92 9.53 2.99
C ASN A 29 -19.31 9.09 3.51
N ASN A 30 -19.94 8.14 2.82
CA ASN A 30 -21.14 7.47 3.31
C ASN A 30 -20.74 6.23 4.12
N GLU A 31 -21.25 6.11 5.34
CA GLU A 31 -20.95 4.97 6.23
C GLU A 31 -21.24 3.59 5.60
N ASN A 32 -22.08 3.54 4.58
CA ASN A 32 -22.53 2.31 3.93
C ASN A 32 -21.90 2.02 2.55
N SER A 33 -21.03 2.88 2.01
CA SER A 33 -20.52 2.68 0.64
C SER A 33 -19.14 3.27 0.39
N ASP A 34 -18.30 2.47 -0.27
CA ASP A 34 -17.01 2.91 -0.81
C ASP A 34 -17.24 3.44 -2.24
N GLY A 35 -17.47 4.75 -2.36
CA GLY A 35 -17.77 5.41 -3.63
C GLY A 35 -16.53 5.60 -4.53
N VAL A 36 -16.77 5.95 -5.80
CA VAL A 36 -15.71 6.25 -6.78
C VAL A 36 -15.59 7.77 -6.96
N ILE A 37 -14.37 8.27 -7.01
CA ILE A 37 -14.08 9.67 -7.30
C ILE A 37 -13.69 9.81 -8.77
N VAL A 38 -14.37 10.72 -9.47
CA VAL A 38 -14.10 11.06 -10.86
C VAL A 38 -13.68 12.52 -10.98
N ASN A 39 -12.79 12.84 -11.92
CA ASN A 39 -12.45 14.21 -12.24
C ASN A 39 -13.50 14.84 -13.19
N LEU A 40 -13.35 16.14 -13.49
CA LEU A 40 -14.28 16.88 -14.36
C LEU A 40 -14.33 16.40 -15.81
N LYS A 41 -13.39 15.55 -16.24
CA LYS A 41 -13.39 14.91 -17.56
C LYS A 41 -14.08 13.54 -17.55
N GLY A 42 -14.58 13.10 -16.40
CA GLY A 42 -15.20 11.77 -16.24
C GLY A 42 -14.19 10.64 -16.06
N GLU A 43 -12.93 10.94 -15.77
CA GLU A 43 -11.90 9.93 -15.52
C GLU A 43 -11.89 9.54 -14.04
N VAL A 44 -11.85 8.24 -13.74
CA VAL A 44 -11.73 7.75 -12.36
C VAL A 44 -10.35 8.09 -11.82
N ILE A 45 -10.29 8.73 -10.67
CA ILE A 45 -9.04 9.09 -9.99
C ILE A 45 -8.80 8.29 -8.69
N GLY A 46 -9.85 7.73 -8.09
CA GLY A 46 -9.69 6.86 -6.93
C GLY A 46 -11.00 6.24 -6.42
N ILE A 47 -10.86 5.39 -5.40
CA ILE A 47 -11.97 4.73 -4.71
C ILE A 47 -11.88 5.11 -3.24
N MET A 48 -12.97 5.61 -2.66
CA MET A 48 -13.03 5.98 -1.24
C MET A 48 -12.83 4.74 -0.35
N THR A 49 -12.24 4.94 0.82
CA THR A 49 -12.00 3.87 1.79
C THR A 49 -12.39 4.31 3.19
N ARG A 50 -13.16 3.46 3.89
CA ARG A 50 -13.53 3.66 5.31
C ARG A 50 -12.51 3.06 6.27
N THR A 51 -11.93 1.93 5.89
CA THR A 51 -11.11 1.10 6.78
C THR A 51 -9.70 1.64 6.96
N LEU A 52 -9.24 2.52 6.06
CA LEU A 52 -7.89 3.11 6.10
C LEU A 52 -7.93 4.57 6.59
N LYS A 53 -8.96 4.91 7.37
CA LYS A 53 -9.20 6.25 7.93
C LYS A 53 -8.54 6.45 9.32
N GLU A 54 -7.77 5.47 9.80
CA GLU A 54 -7.13 5.52 11.14
C GLU A 54 -6.34 6.83 11.30
N ASP A 55 -6.61 7.55 12.40
CA ASP A 55 -6.03 8.84 12.80
C ASP A 55 -6.36 10.09 11.95
N MET A 56 -7.41 10.08 11.12
CA MET A 56 -7.85 11.27 10.38
C MET A 56 -9.06 11.98 11.00
N ASN A 57 -9.08 13.32 10.88
CA ASN A 57 -10.23 14.16 11.22
C ASN A 57 -11.52 13.62 10.56
N GLU A 58 -12.63 13.62 11.31
CA GLU A 58 -13.92 13.09 10.83
C GLU A 58 -14.38 13.77 9.53
N GLU A 59 -14.03 15.05 9.37
CA GLU A 59 -14.36 15.92 8.23
C GLU A 59 -13.58 15.62 6.93
N LEU A 60 -12.54 14.78 6.98
CA LEU A 60 -11.75 14.41 5.80
C LEU A 60 -11.98 12.95 5.43
N SER A 61 -12.13 12.67 4.14
CA SER A 61 -12.23 11.31 3.61
C SER A 61 -10.94 10.91 2.90
N ALA A 62 -10.55 9.64 3.02
CA ALA A 62 -9.45 9.07 2.24
C ALA A 62 -9.97 8.28 1.04
N ALA A 63 -9.20 8.32 -0.03
CA ALA A 63 -9.38 7.48 -1.20
C ALA A 63 -8.05 6.86 -1.64
N ILE A 64 -8.14 5.65 -2.17
CA ILE A 64 -7.03 4.92 -2.76
C ILE A 64 -6.91 5.35 -4.23
N GLY A 65 -5.71 5.75 -4.65
CA GLY A 65 -5.43 6.17 -6.01
C GLY A 65 -5.68 5.09 -7.07
N ILE A 66 -6.31 5.45 -8.18
CA ILE A 66 -6.62 4.51 -9.28
C ILE A 66 -5.37 3.85 -9.85
N SER A 67 -4.23 4.53 -9.83
CA SER A 67 -2.95 4.00 -10.34
C SER A 67 -2.55 2.69 -9.67
N LYS A 68 -2.84 2.54 -8.36
CA LYS A 68 -2.55 1.31 -7.61
C LYS A 68 -3.59 0.22 -7.84
N ILE A 69 -4.85 0.61 -7.95
CA ILE A 69 -5.97 -0.33 -8.08
C ILE A 69 -6.06 -0.91 -9.50
N LYS A 70 -5.69 -0.13 -10.51
CA LYS A 70 -5.76 -0.51 -11.92
C LYS A 70 -5.02 -1.81 -12.22
N SER A 71 -3.82 -2.00 -11.67
CA SER A 71 -3.06 -3.23 -11.85
C SER A 71 -3.74 -4.44 -11.21
N VAL A 72 -4.38 -4.25 -10.05
CA VAL A 72 -5.17 -5.30 -9.38
C VAL A 72 -6.39 -5.67 -10.21
N ILE A 73 -7.16 -4.69 -10.69
CA ILE A 73 -8.33 -4.91 -11.55
C ILE A 73 -7.92 -5.67 -12.82
N GLN A 74 -6.84 -5.26 -13.46
CA GLN A 74 -6.36 -5.88 -14.69
C GLN A 74 -5.99 -7.36 -14.47
N ARG A 75 -5.28 -7.68 -13.38
CA ARG A 75 -4.97 -9.07 -13.02
C ARG A 75 -6.22 -9.88 -12.75
N MET A 76 -7.19 -9.33 -12.02
CA MET A 76 -8.46 -10.01 -11.75
C MET A 76 -9.23 -10.27 -13.05
N ALA A 77 -9.30 -9.29 -13.95
CA ALA A 77 -9.96 -9.43 -15.26
C ALA A 77 -9.30 -10.52 -16.13
N ASN A 78 -7.97 -10.58 -16.11
CA ASN A 78 -7.19 -11.59 -16.81
C ASN A 78 -7.18 -12.97 -16.12
N LYS A 79 -7.71 -13.06 -14.89
CA LYS A 79 -7.60 -14.25 -14.01
C LYS A 79 -6.15 -14.62 -13.70
N ASP A 80 -5.27 -13.63 -13.68
CA ASP A 80 -3.87 -13.83 -13.27
C ASP A 80 -3.83 -14.18 -11.77
N PRO A 81 -3.04 -15.17 -11.36
CA PRO A 81 -2.96 -15.56 -9.95
C PRO A 81 -2.46 -14.40 -9.11
N LYS A 82 -3.08 -14.18 -7.95
CA LYS A 82 -2.62 -13.17 -6.97
C LYS A 82 -1.34 -13.66 -6.30
N ILE A 83 -0.32 -12.80 -6.29
CA ILE A 83 0.92 -13.04 -5.56
C ILE A 83 0.63 -12.81 -4.07
N TYR A 84 1.04 -13.76 -3.22
CA TYR A 84 0.81 -13.75 -1.77
C TYR A 84 2.06 -14.26 -1.04
N PHE A 85 2.57 -13.48 -0.08
CA PHE A 85 3.69 -13.86 0.79
C PHE A 85 3.31 -13.84 2.25
N GLY A 86 2.35 -12.99 2.63
CA GLY A 86 1.87 -12.82 3.99
C GLY A 86 2.72 -11.90 4.85
N ILE A 87 3.34 -10.86 4.29
CA ILE A 87 4.18 -9.91 5.05
C ILE A 87 3.62 -8.49 5.02
N LYS A 88 3.71 -7.79 6.13
CA LYS A 88 3.50 -6.35 6.26
C LYS A 88 4.86 -5.71 6.51
N THR A 89 5.22 -4.72 5.70
CA THR A 89 6.53 -4.09 5.74
C THR A 89 6.42 -2.58 5.86
N GLU A 90 7.45 -1.97 6.44
CA GLU A 90 7.57 -0.52 6.58
C GLU A 90 8.94 -0.03 6.09
N ASP A 91 8.96 1.22 5.64
CA ASP A 91 10.20 1.89 5.29
C ASP A 91 11.04 2.13 6.54
N MET A 92 12.35 1.88 6.45
CA MET A 92 13.24 2.15 7.57
C MET A 92 13.47 3.66 7.71
N THR A 93 13.32 4.16 8.94
CA THR A 93 13.73 5.51 9.31
C THR A 93 15.26 5.64 9.31
N ASP A 94 15.79 6.85 9.11
CA ASP A 94 17.25 7.10 9.14
C ASP A 94 17.89 6.70 10.47
N THR A 95 17.14 6.76 11.57
CA THR A 95 17.59 6.29 12.88
C THR A 95 17.70 4.77 12.92
N ALA A 96 16.71 4.05 12.37
CA ALA A 96 16.75 2.60 12.26
C ALA A 96 17.90 2.14 11.35
N LYS A 97 18.07 2.78 10.19
CA LYS A 97 19.17 2.51 9.25
C LYS A 97 20.54 2.63 9.92
N ARG A 98 20.79 3.74 10.63
CA ARG A 98 22.04 3.96 11.39
C ARG A 98 22.24 2.93 12.50
N LYS A 99 21.18 2.60 13.25
CA LYS A 99 21.25 1.61 14.35
C LYS A 99 21.63 0.22 13.85
N HIS A 100 21.15 -0.15 12.68
CA HIS A 100 21.40 -1.45 12.06
C HIS A 100 22.59 -1.44 11.08
N GLU A 101 23.28 -0.30 10.94
CA GLU A 101 24.43 -0.11 10.05
C GLU A 101 24.13 -0.47 8.58
N VAL A 102 22.91 -0.16 8.12
CA VAL A 102 22.44 -0.41 6.75
C VAL A 102 22.13 0.90 6.04
N GLU A 103 22.44 0.98 4.74
CA GLU A 103 22.12 2.14 3.90
C GLU A 103 20.67 2.14 3.41
N ASN A 104 20.18 0.94 3.07
CA ASN A 104 18.86 0.71 2.49
C ASN A 104 18.25 -0.55 3.08
N GLY A 105 16.92 -0.67 2.97
CA GLY A 105 16.17 -1.83 3.42
C GLY A 105 14.78 -1.47 3.87
N ILE A 106 13.96 -2.49 4.03
CA ILE A 106 12.62 -2.41 4.62
C ILE A 106 12.55 -3.29 5.85
N TYR A 107 11.76 -2.84 6.81
CA TYR A 107 11.51 -3.56 8.06
C TYR A 107 10.28 -4.45 7.93
N VAL A 108 10.38 -5.70 8.37
CA VAL A 108 9.26 -6.63 8.44
C VAL A 108 8.50 -6.40 9.74
N GLU A 109 7.41 -5.65 9.65
CA GLU A 109 6.55 -5.32 10.79
C GLU A 109 5.79 -6.56 11.29
N ALA A 110 5.20 -7.31 10.36
CA ALA A 110 4.43 -8.51 10.71
C ALA A 110 4.47 -9.57 9.61
N VAL A 111 4.54 -10.83 10.03
CA VAL A 111 4.43 -12.02 9.18
C VAL A 111 3.16 -12.79 9.58
N LYS A 112 2.32 -13.12 8.62
CA LYS A 112 1.12 -13.93 8.83
C LYS A 112 1.52 -15.38 9.10
N ALA A 113 0.94 -15.98 10.13
CA ALA A 113 1.10 -17.41 10.40
C ALA A 113 0.64 -18.25 9.20
N ASN A 114 1.32 -19.36 8.94
CA ASN A 114 1.07 -20.26 7.80
C ASN A 114 1.18 -19.60 6.41
N SER A 115 1.85 -18.45 6.31
CA SER A 115 2.12 -17.81 5.03
C SER A 115 3.39 -18.35 4.37
N PRO A 116 3.60 -18.14 3.05
CA PRO A 116 4.84 -18.51 2.38
C PRO A 116 6.08 -17.90 3.04
N ALA A 117 6.02 -16.65 3.47
CA ALA A 117 7.12 -16.00 4.19
C ALA A 117 7.42 -16.67 5.54
N PHE A 118 6.39 -17.05 6.27
CA PHE A 118 6.54 -17.80 7.52
C PHE A 118 7.20 -19.18 7.28
N ALA A 119 6.77 -19.89 6.25
CA ALA A 119 7.34 -21.19 5.87
C ALA A 119 8.80 -21.07 5.40
N ALA A 120 9.16 -19.95 4.77
CA ALA A 120 10.54 -19.61 4.39
C ALA A 120 11.42 -19.18 5.58
N GLY A 121 10.83 -18.97 6.76
CA GLY A 121 11.55 -18.61 7.98
C GLY A 121 11.69 -17.11 8.25
N ILE A 122 11.00 -16.25 7.48
CA ILE A 122 10.97 -14.80 7.72
C ILE A 122 10.19 -14.52 9.02
N LYS A 123 10.71 -13.61 9.83
CA LYS A 123 10.14 -13.25 11.14
C LYS A 123 9.87 -11.75 11.23
N ASN A 124 8.99 -11.41 12.18
CA ASN A 124 8.80 -10.03 12.60
C ASN A 124 10.13 -9.50 13.13
N GLY A 125 10.54 -8.30 12.69
CA GLY A 125 11.81 -7.71 13.07
C GLY A 125 12.92 -7.87 12.03
N ASP A 126 12.74 -8.73 11.02
CA ASP A 126 13.73 -8.91 9.97
C ASP A 126 13.85 -7.66 9.10
N ILE A 127 15.04 -7.45 8.52
CA ILE A 127 15.30 -6.37 7.57
C ILE A 127 15.61 -7.00 6.22
N ILE A 128 14.83 -6.63 5.21
CA ILE A 128 15.04 -7.08 3.82
C ILE A 128 15.86 -6.00 3.10
N LEU A 129 17.06 -6.39 2.66
CA LEU A 129 18.01 -5.50 1.98
C LEU A 129 17.96 -5.65 0.45
N GLU A 130 17.67 -6.86 -0.02
CA GLU A 130 17.74 -7.24 -1.43
C GLU A 130 16.70 -8.31 -1.76
N VAL A 131 16.14 -8.24 -2.97
CA VAL A 131 15.28 -9.27 -3.56
C VAL A 131 15.75 -9.51 -4.99
N ASP A 132 15.99 -10.76 -5.37
CA ASP A 132 16.38 -11.14 -6.74
C ASP A 132 17.56 -10.31 -7.29
N SER A 133 18.61 -10.14 -6.48
CA SER A 133 19.79 -9.31 -6.80
C SER A 133 19.51 -7.81 -7.01
N GLN A 134 18.33 -7.32 -6.60
CA GLN A 134 17.95 -5.92 -6.65
C GLN A 134 17.82 -5.33 -5.25
N THR A 135 18.59 -4.26 -4.99
CA THR A 135 18.55 -3.54 -3.71
C THR A 135 17.18 -2.94 -3.43
N VAL A 136 16.68 -3.16 -2.22
CA VAL A 136 15.39 -2.66 -1.77
C VAL A 136 15.59 -1.33 -1.05
N VAL A 137 15.25 -0.24 -1.71
CA VAL A 137 15.37 1.12 -1.16
C VAL A 137 14.10 1.62 -0.47
N SER A 138 12.95 1.02 -0.77
CA SER A 138 11.64 1.34 -0.19
C SER A 138 10.67 0.18 -0.34
N THR A 139 9.61 0.23 0.45
CA THR A 139 8.49 -0.71 0.45
C THR A 139 7.76 -0.69 -0.90
N ASN A 140 7.62 0.47 -1.53
CA ASN A 140 7.06 0.55 -2.88
C ASN A 140 7.93 -0.20 -3.88
N ARG A 141 9.26 0.04 -3.87
CA ARG A 141 10.16 -0.66 -4.78
C ARG A 141 10.17 -2.17 -4.54
N PHE A 142 10.11 -2.60 -3.28
CA PHE A 142 9.99 -4.01 -2.92
C PHE A 142 8.80 -4.69 -3.59
N TYR A 143 7.60 -4.10 -3.44
CA TYR A 143 6.40 -4.67 -4.05
C TYR A 143 6.40 -4.59 -5.58
N ASP A 144 7.06 -3.59 -6.17
CA ASP A 144 7.24 -3.51 -7.61
C ASP A 144 8.12 -4.65 -8.13
N ILE A 145 9.30 -4.88 -7.53
CA ILE A 145 10.22 -5.99 -7.87
C ILE A 145 9.47 -7.32 -7.78
N ILE A 146 8.79 -7.54 -6.67
CA ILE A 146 8.01 -8.76 -6.42
C ILE A 146 6.91 -8.97 -7.46
N SER A 147 6.30 -7.90 -7.97
CA SER A 147 5.26 -7.99 -8.99
C SER A 147 5.81 -8.30 -10.38
N GLU A 148 7.10 -8.03 -10.62
CA GLU A 148 7.83 -8.31 -11.86
C GLU A 148 8.37 -9.74 -11.90
N CYS A 149 8.70 -10.33 -10.74
CA CYS A 149 9.12 -11.73 -10.63
C CYS A 149 7.98 -12.67 -11.07
N LYS A 150 8.19 -13.39 -12.17
CA LYS A 150 7.27 -14.38 -12.73
C LYS A 150 7.57 -15.79 -12.25
#